data_AF-A0A935ZHH6-F1
#
_entry.id   AF-A0A935ZHH6-F1
#
_cell.length_a   1.000
_cell.length_b   1.000
_cell.length_c   1.000
_cell.angle_alpha   90.00
_cell.angle_beta   90.00
_cell.angle_gamma   90.00
#
_symmetry.space_group_name_H-M   'P 1'
#
loop_
_entity.id
_entity.type
_entity.pdbx_description
1 polymer ?
#
loop_
_entity_poly.entity_id
_entity_poly.type
_entity_poly.pdbx_seq_one_letter_code
_entity_poly.pdbx_strand_id
1 'polypeptide(L)'
;MRLRSIFAFSTAVVLAAACGSTTRPEVAPEPDTDASPPPPLEDAARPVTPPLFADAGQGEGGTIEPMTDVDVVLTADNAYAFGWGDAARVATYRNVTPARLASEIFNCPIGNGPEAYVVPAAEAPRGAYLYIVAWADRATSQGVIGQFRRRGGDPIFTGDGAWEACATGKEYNPQTTDFPTQEVVNTELALCNAGTGDRTTTSAGWVSTTAAITPNAVGRVAFGEDNSASDGVFPIVCQKDAMGKDGVDAKARWMWYSPDASDPFRYVGPGNSTRTFLIFRLPAKALPDPPK
;
A
#
# COMPACT_ATOMS: atom_id res chain seq x y z
N MET A 1 -43.18 -48.10 -25.38
CA MET A 1 -42.87 -49.26 -26.24
C MET A 1 -41.36 -49.29 -26.44
N ARG A 2 -40.74 -50.41 -26.08
CA ARG A 2 -39.30 -50.77 -26.08
C ARG A 2 -38.37 -50.08 -25.08
N LEU A 3 -37.48 -50.93 -24.58
CA LEU A 3 -36.85 -51.04 -23.27
C LEU A 3 -35.36 -51.40 -23.52
N ARG A 4 -34.56 -51.29 -22.45
CA ARG A 4 -33.20 -51.85 -22.18
C ARG A 4 -32.07 -50.82 -22.29
N SER A 5 -31.06 -50.76 -21.42
CA SER A 5 -30.75 -51.46 -20.16
C SER A 5 -29.41 -50.93 -19.61
N ILE A 6 -29.30 -50.85 -18.28
CA ILE A 6 -28.15 -51.25 -17.43
C ILE A 6 -26.83 -50.44 -17.57
N PHE A 7 -26.42 -49.78 -16.48
CA PHE A 7 -25.31 -50.24 -15.61
C PHE A 7 -25.23 -49.37 -14.34
N ALA A 8 -25.33 -50.03 -13.20
CA ALA A 8 -24.91 -49.55 -11.89
C ALA A 8 -23.86 -50.55 -11.37
N PHE A 9 -22.79 -50.07 -10.74
CA PHE A 9 -22.33 -50.46 -9.39
C PHE A 9 -20.90 -50.02 -9.08
N SER A 10 -20.74 -49.60 -7.82
CA SER A 10 -19.60 -49.80 -6.92
C SER A 10 -18.23 -49.23 -7.26
N THR A 11 -17.80 -48.27 -6.43
CA THR A 11 -16.38 -48.13 -6.07
C THR A 11 -16.24 -48.31 -4.57
N ALA A 12 -15.41 -49.29 -4.20
CA ALA A 12 -15.17 -49.77 -2.86
C ALA A 12 -14.27 -48.81 -2.05
N VAL A 13 -14.59 -48.66 -0.77
CA VAL A 13 -13.71 -48.08 0.25
C VAL A 13 -12.68 -49.14 0.64
N VAL A 14 -11.40 -48.87 0.45
CA VAL A 14 -10.30 -49.71 0.94
C VAL A 14 -9.82 -49.12 2.26
N LEU A 15 -10.22 -49.73 3.38
CA LEU A 15 -9.54 -49.60 4.67
C LEU A 15 -8.26 -50.43 4.61
N ALA A 16 -7.10 -49.81 4.78
CA ALA A 16 -5.87 -50.51 5.11
C ALA A 16 -5.76 -50.62 6.64
N ALA A 17 -5.89 -51.84 7.15
CA ALA A 17 -5.52 -52.23 8.50
C ALA A 17 -4.01 -52.54 8.53
N ALA A 18 -3.29 -51.97 9.50
CA ALA A 18 -1.94 -52.40 9.87
C ALA A 18 -1.94 -52.79 11.35
N CYS A 19 -1.93 -54.11 11.60
CA CYS A 19 -1.28 -54.69 12.78
C CYS A 19 0.24 -54.59 12.52
N GLY A 20 1.16 -54.27 13.41
CA GLY A 20 1.21 -54.31 14.86
C GLY A 20 2.60 -54.88 15.19
N SER A 21 3.44 -54.19 15.96
CA SER A 21 4.57 -54.81 16.67
C SER A 21 5.08 -53.91 17.78
N THR A 22 5.05 -54.51 18.96
CA THR A 22 5.42 -54.03 20.28
C THR A 22 6.93 -53.77 20.38
N THR A 23 7.32 -52.57 20.83
CA THR A 23 8.63 -52.34 21.46
C THR A 23 8.48 -51.45 22.68
N ARG A 24 8.65 -52.10 23.85
CA ARG A 24 9.23 -51.69 25.14
C ARG A 24 9.02 -50.24 25.63
N PRO A 25 8.49 -50.04 26.86
CA PRO A 25 8.43 -48.72 27.47
C PRO A 25 9.85 -48.26 27.86
N GLU A 26 10.27 -47.14 27.30
CA GLU A 26 11.46 -46.42 27.72
C GLU A 26 11.18 -45.74 29.05
N VAL A 27 12.11 -45.92 29.98
CA VAL A 27 12.09 -45.41 31.35
C VAL A 27 12.03 -43.89 31.29
N ALA A 28 11.01 -43.30 31.91
CA ALA A 28 10.94 -41.86 32.11
C ALA A 28 12.11 -41.40 33.00
N PRO A 29 12.94 -40.43 32.58
CA PRO A 29 13.84 -39.76 33.51
C PRO A 29 13.02 -38.89 34.47
N GLU A 30 13.42 -38.92 35.74
CA GLU A 30 12.82 -38.15 36.84
C GLU A 30 12.83 -36.64 36.56
N PRO A 31 11.88 -35.87 37.13
CA PRO A 31 11.86 -34.43 36.93
C PRO A 31 13.02 -33.77 37.68
N ASP A 32 13.96 -33.21 36.93
CA ASP A 32 14.94 -32.27 37.46
C ASP A 32 14.22 -31.08 38.11
N THR A 33 14.18 -31.08 39.45
CA THR A 33 13.81 -29.92 40.24
C THR A 33 14.99 -28.95 40.27
N ASP A 34 15.14 -28.16 39.21
CA ASP A 34 15.89 -26.91 39.25
C ASP A 34 15.06 -25.79 38.59
N ALA A 35 13.92 -25.50 39.23
CA ALA A 35 13.10 -24.35 38.89
C ALA A 35 13.67 -23.12 39.59
N SER A 36 14.64 -22.48 38.95
CA SER A 36 14.93 -21.08 39.23
C SER A 36 13.68 -20.24 38.92
N PRO A 37 13.22 -19.35 39.84
CA PRO A 37 12.02 -18.56 39.58
C PRO A 37 12.26 -17.60 38.40
N PRO A 38 11.26 -17.40 37.53
CA PRO A 38 11.36 -16.38 36.49
C PRO A 38 11.52 -15.00 37.14
N PRO A 39 12.33 -14.10 36.56
CA PRO A 39 12.41 -12.72 37.04
C PRO A 39 11.01 -12.06 36.95
N PRO A 40 10.70 -11.13 37.86
CA PRO A 40 9.37 -10.53 37.92
C PRO A 40 9.03 -9.82 36.61
N LEU A 41 7.80 -10.06 36.15
CA LEU A 41 7.13 -9.24 35.14
C LEU A 41 6.94 -7.84 35.74
N GLU A 42 7.87 -6.94 35.46
CA GLU A 42 7.65 -5.51 35.63
C GLU A 42 7.03 -4.91 34.36
N ASP A 43 6.06 -4.06 34.67
CA ASP A 43 4.97 -3.52 33.89
C ASP A 43 5.40 -2.35 32.98
N ALA A 44 4.48 -2.01 32.08
CA ALA A 44 4.34 -0.76 31.34
C ALA A 44 5.23 -0.54 30.10
N ALA A 45 4.59 -0.77 28.95
CA ALA A 45 4.54 0.14 27.80
C ALA A 45 5.62 1.23 27.76
N ARG A 46 6.79 0.89 27.24
CA ARG A 46 7.69 1.89 26.66
C ARG A 46 7.25 2.11 25.21
N PRO A 47 6.98 3.35 24.77
CA PRO A 47 6.81 3.60 23.35
C PRO A 47 8.11 3.20 22.66
N VAL A 48 8.03 2.19 21.80
CA VAL A 48 9.11 1.86 20.87
C VAL A 48 9.17 3.04 19.91
N THR A 49 10.08 3.98 20.16
CA THR A 49 10.40 5.02 19.19
C THR A 49 10.77 4.30 17.89
N PRO A 50 10.06 4.53 16.77
CA PRO A 50 10.52 4.05 15.48
C PRO A 50 11.96 4.54 15.26
N PRO A 51 12.82 3.79 14.56
CA PRO A 51 14.15 4.28 14.24
C PRO A 51 14.01 5.59 13.47
N LEU A 52 14.30 6.70 14.15
CA LEU A 52 14.42 8.03 13.55
C LEU A 52 15.52 7.93 12.50
N PHE A 53 15.21 8.35 11.28
CA PHE A 53 16.21 8.50 10.24
C PHE A 53 17.30 9.43 10.78
N ALA A 54 18.54 8.91 10.89
CA ALA A 54 19.67 9.75 11.19
C ALA A 54 19.76 10.82 10.10
N ASP A 55 19.83 12.08 10.51
CA ASP A 55 19.96 13.24 9.63
C ASP A 55 21.25 13.09 8.80
N ALA A 56 21.10 12.67 7.55
CA ALA A 56 22.20 12.62 6.59
C ALA A 56 22.43 14.05 6.08
N GLY A 57 23.11 14.87 6.90
CA GLY A 57 23.27 16.29 6.65
C GLY A 57 24.41 16.96 7.41
N GLN A 58 25.58 16.33 7.53
CA GLN A 58 26.80 17.10 7.86
C GLN A 58 27.32 17.79 6.58
N GLY A 59 26.80 18.98 6.33
CA GLY A 59 27.33 19.98 5.41
C GLY A 59 27.19 21.36 6.06
N GLU A 60 28.25 22.15 6.02
CA GLU A 60 28.49 23.38 6.78
C GLU A 60 27.30 24.37 6.88
N GLY A 61 27.04 24.85 8.11
CA GLY A 61 26.64 26.24 8.36
C GLY A 61 25.25 26.72 7.94
N GLY A 62 24.32 25.84 7.54
CA GLY A 62 22.92 26.21 7.34
C GLY A 62 22.10 26.00 8.61
N THR A 63 21.30 26.99 9.03
CA THR A 63 20.22 26.74 10.00
C THR A 63 19.30 25.67 9.41
N ILE A 64 19.29 24.48 10.00
CA ILE A 64 18.31 23.45 9.64
C ILE A 64 16.99 23.94 10.22
N GLU A 65 16.16 24.57 9.38
CA GLU A 65 14.79 24.94 9.74
C GLU A 65 14.10 23.71 10.34
N PRO A 66 13.41 23.84 11.48
CA PRO A 66 12.74 22.72 12.09
C PRO A 66 11.73 22.16 11.10
N MET A 67 11.87 20.88 10.76
CA MET A 67 10.92 20.22 9.87
C MET A 67 9.52 20.29 10.49
N THR A 68 8.54 20.70 9.71
CA THR A 68 7.13 20.77 10.13
C THR A 68 6.40 19.47 9.79
N ASP A 69 5.30 19.23 10.51
CA ASP A 69 4.41 18.11 10.22
C ASP A 69 3.89 18.18 8.77
N VAL A 70 3.52 17.03 8.23
CA VAL A 70 2.90 16.92 6.91
C VAL A 70 1.40 16.71 7.07
N ASP A 71 0.60 17.63 6.53
CA ASP A 71 -0.83 17.43 6.33
C ASP A 71 -1.02 16.55 5.08
N VAL A 72 -1.83 15.51 5.21
CA VAL A 72 -2.17 14.58 4.13
C VAL A 72 -3.67 14.57 3.96
N VAL A 73 -4.16 14.67 2.72
CA VAL A 73 -5.54 14.33 2.38
C VAL A 73 -5.51 13.39 1.18
N LEU A 74 -6.05 12.19 1.34
CA LEU A 74 -5.86 11.09 0.38
C LEU A 74 -7.12 10.25 0.33
N THR A 75 -7.43 9.71 -0.85
CA THR A 75 -8.38 8.62 -1.01
C THR A 75 -7.95 7.75 -2.19
N ALA A 76 -8.56 6.59 -2.32
CA ALA A 76 -8.42 5.72 -3.47
C ALA A 76 -9.77 5.11 -3.81
N ASP A 77 -9.92 4.66 -5.05
CA ASP A 77 -11.07 3.84 -5.39
C ASP A 77 -10.94 2.48 -4.68
N ASN A 78 -11.66 2.41 -3.57
CA ASN A 78 -11.76 1.37 -2.55
C ASN A 78 -10.61 1.20 -1.56
N ALA A 79 -9.34 1.04 -1.92
CA ALA A 79 -8.37 0.64 -0.90
C ALA A 79 -6.95 1.17 -1.06
N TYR A 80 -6.42 1.65 0.07
CA TYR A 80 -5.04 2.07 0.18
C TYR A 80 -4.47 1.94 1.60
N ALA A 81 -3.16 2.04 1.67
CA ALA A 81 -2.36 2.29 2.85
C ALA A 81 -1.28 3.31 2.47
N PHE A 82 -0.67 3.97 3.45
CA PHE A 82 0.39 4.94 3.17
C PHE A 82 1.40 5.02 4.30
N GLY A 83 2.56 5.61 4.00
CA GLY A 83 3.67 5.57 4.93
C GLY A 83 4.88 6.38 4.50
N TRP A 84 5.87 6.46 5.39
CA TRP A 84 7.17 7.03 5.08
C TRP A 84 8.28 6.04 5.35
N GLY A 85 9.37 6.16 4.60
CA GLY A 85 10.46 5.21 4.58
C GLY A 85 11.72 5.80 3.99
N ASP A 86 12.77 5.00 3.92
CA ASP A 86 13.90 5.29 3.03
C ASP A 86 13.63 4.63 1.65
N ALA A 87 14.60 4.66 0.74
CA ALA A 87 14.45 4.03 -0.57
C ALA A 87 14.31 2.48 -0.54
N ALA A 88 14.73 1.84 0.55
CA ALA A 88 14.78 0.39 0.70
C ALA A 88 13.55 -0.17 1.43
N ARG A 89 12.94 0.59 2.34
CA ARG A 89 11.80 0.13 3.15
C ARG A 89 10.87 1.27 3.57
N VAL A 90 9.59 0.93 3.72
CA VAL A 90 8.63 1.71 4.50
C VAL A 90 8.88 1.48 5.99
N ALA A 91 9.04 2.55 6.76
CA ALA A 91 9.29 2.53 8.21
C ALA A 91 8.02 2.77 9.03
N THR A 92 7.19 3.74 8.61
CA THR A 92 5.87 3.99 9.20
C THR A 92 4.80 3.58 8.19
N TYR A 93 3.82 2.79 8.61
CA TYR A 93 2.83 2.24 7.70
C TYR A 93 1.44 2.28 8.34
N ARG A 94 0.51 2.95 7.66
CA ARG A 94 -0.87 3.16 8.11
C ARG A 94 -1.80 2.45 7.13
N ASN A 95 -2.45 1.40 7.62
CA ASN A 95 -3.55 0.77 6.88
C ASN A 95 -4.81 1.60 7.07
N VAL A 96 -5.56 1.75 5.98
CA VAL A 96 -6.86 2.44 5.99
C VAL A 96 -7.93 1.40 5.69
N THR A 97 -9.06 1.51 6.38
CA THR A 97 -10.21 0.64 6.11
C THR A 97 -10.67 0.89 4.68
N PRO A 98 -10.77 -0.14 3.83
CA PRO A 98 -11.23 0.06 2.46
C PRO A 98 -12.64 0.66 2.41
N ALA A 99 -12.83 1.66 1.55
CA ALA A 99 -14.14 2.15 1.18
C ALA A 99 -14.98 1.04 0.55
N ARG A 100 -16.27 1.04 0.90
CA ARG A 100 -17.32 0.12 0.44
C ARG A 100 -18.33 0.83 -0.44
N LEU A 101 -18.46 2.14 -0.27
CA LEU A 101 -19.44 2.98 -0.95
C LEU A 101 -18.74 4.14 -1.64
N ALA A 102 -19.30 4.59 -2.77
CA ALA A 102 -18.82 5.79 -3.46
C ALA A 102 -18.82 7.03 -2.53
N SER A 103 -19.77 7.13 -1.60
CA SER A 103 -19.81 8.23 -0.63
C SER A 103 -18.58 8.26 0.29
N GLU A 104 -17.94 7.10 0.52
CA GLU A 104 -16.75 6.99 1.36
C GLU A 104 -15.47 7.37 0.61
N ILE A 105 -15.58 7.69 -0.68
CA ILE A 105 -14.46 8.11 -1.54
C ILE A 105 -14.63 9.59 -1.90
N PHE A 106 -15.84 9.97 -2.32
CA PHE A 106 -16.07 11.26 -2.99
C PHE A 106 -16.67 12.33 -2.08
N ASN A 107 -17.46 11.96 -1.06
CA ASN A 107 -18.33 12.94 -0.40
C ASN A 107 -17.63 13.71 0.74
N CYS A 108 -18.15 14.90 1.01
CA CYS A 108 -17.88 15.59 2.26
C CYS A 108 -18.72 14.98 3.41
N PRO A 109 -18.34 15.16 4.69
CA PRO A 109 -17.15 15.86 5.18
C PRO A 109 -15.86 15.06 4.98
N ILE A 110 -14.71 15.74 5.12
CA ILE A 110 -13.39 15.11 5.11
C ILE A 110 -13.29 14.12 6.28
N GLY A 111 -12.88 12.88 6.00
CA GLY A 111 -12.90 11.74 6.92
C GLY A 111 -14.15 10.85 6.79
N ASN A 112 -15.15 11.26 6.01
CA ASN A 112 -16.17 10.35 5.48
C ASN A 112 -15.83 9.95 4.04
N GLY A 113 -15.58 10.92 3.15
CA GLY A 113 -14.95 10.68 1.85
C GLY A 113 -13.43 10.64 2.00
N PRO A 114 -12.68 11.57 1.38
CA PRO A 114 -11.24 11.56 1.50
C PRO A 114 -10.80 11.76 2.96
N GLU A 115 -9.83 10.97 3.38
CA GLU A 115 -9.34 10.95 4.74
C GLU A 115 -8.18 11.94 4.92
N ALA A 116 -8.12 12.56 6.09
CA ALA A 116 -7.09 13.55 6.42
C ALA A 116 -6.25 13.12 7.62
N TYR A 117 -4.94 13.29 7.50
CA TYR A 117 -3.96 12.89 8.51
C TYR A 117 -2.93 13.98 8.76
N VAL A 118 -2.36 13.94 9.96
CA VAL A 118 -1.17 14.70 10.33
C VAL A 118 -0.05 13.72 10.57
N VAL A 119 1.00 13.82 9.78
CA VAL A 119 2.19 12.99 9.91
C VAL A 119 3.26 13.79 10.63
N PRO A 120 3.75 13.33 11.80
CA PRO A 120 4.79 14.03 12.53
C PRO A 120 6.03 14.27 11.68
N ALA A 121 6.63 15.45 11.81
CA ALA A 121 7.84 15.81 11.07
C ALA A 121 8.97 14.77 11.15
N ALA A 122 9.10 14.12 12.31
CA ALA A 122 10.08 13.07 12.59
C ALA A 122 9.90 11.81 11.73
N GLU A 123 8.69 11.53 11.27
CA GLU A 123 8.39 10.39 10.39
C GLU A 123 8.62 10.73 8.91
N ALA A 124 8.57 12.02 8.55
CA ALA A 124 8.65 12.51 7.17
C ALA A 124 9.87 13.42 6.91
N PRO A 125 11.11 12.97 7.22
CA PRO A 125 12.29 13.78 6.98
C PRO A 125 12.53 14.00 5.48
N ARG A 126 13.26 15.05 5.10
CA ARG A 126 13.51 15.38 3.68
C ARG A 126 14.17 14.24 2.88
N GLY A 127 15.00 13.44 3.54
CA GLY A 127 15.67 12.29 2.94
C GLY A 127 14.78 11.04 2.78
N ALA A 128 13.56 11.04 3.33
CA ALA A 128 12.63 9.93 3.21
C ALA A 128 11.95 9.88 1.84
N TYR A 129 11.17 8.82 1.63
CA TYR A 129 10.16 8.68 0.61
C TYR A 129 8.79 8.63 1.28
N LEU A 130 7.83 9.34 0.67
CA LEU A 130 6.41 9.08 0.85
C LEU A 130 6.05 7.83 0.03
N TYR A 131 5.29 6.92 0.62
CA TYR A 131 4.78 5.72 0.00
C TYR A 131 3.26 5.68 0.05
N ILE A 132 2.63 5.29 -1.06
CA ILE A 132 1.22 4.93 -1.12
C ILE A 132 1.10 3.52 -1.67
N VAL A 133 0.40 2.65 -0.95
CA VAL A 133 0.12 1.28 -1.37
C VAL A 133 -1.35 1.19 -1.69
N ALA A 134 -1.73 0.76 -2.89
CA ALA A 134 -3.13 0.73 -3.32
C ALA A 134 -3.43 -0.53 -4.14
N TRP A 135 -4.67 -1.01 -4.09
CA TRP A 135 -5.09 -2.18 -4.86
C TRP A 135 -6.49 -1.99 -5.44
N ALA A 136 -6.68 -2.53 -6.65
CA ALA A 136 -7.89 -2.31 -7.43
C ALA A 136 -9.09 -3.08 -6.87
N ASP A 137 -10.28 -2.51 -7.05
CA ASP A 137 -11.56 -3.17 -6.78
C ASP A 137 -11.96 -4.23 -7.80
N ARG A 138 -11.48 -4.07 -9.03
CA ARG A 138 -11.80 -4.92 -10.17
C ARG A 138 -13.29 -5.00 -10.48
N ALA A 139 -14.01 -3.92 -10.24
CA ALA A 139 -15.43 -3.85 -10.52
C ALA A 139 -15.76 -2.69 -11.48
N THR A 140 -15.28 -1.48 -11.19
CA THR A 140 -15.69 -0.30 -11.96
C THR A 140 -14.48 0.53 -12.39
N SER A 141 -13.73 1.03 -11.42
CA SER A 141 -12.62 1.93 -11.63
C SER A 141 -11.52 1.69 -10.61
N GLN A 142 -10.35 2.26 -10.87
CA GLN A 142 -9.22 2.15 -9.96
C GLN A 142 -8.30 3.35 -10.08
N GLY A 143 -7.88 3.89 -8.94
CA GLY A 143 -7.00 5.04 -8.90
C GLY A 143 -6.75 5.50 -7.48
N VAL A 144 -5.72 6.32 -7.31
CA VAL A 144 -5.46 7.04 -6.06
C VAL A 144 -5.36 8.53 -6.34
N ILE A 145 -5.90 9.36 -5.43
CA ILE A 145 -5.86 10.82 -5.55
C ILE A 145 -5.67 11.48 -4.18
N GLY A 146 -4.81 12.49 -4.12
CA GLY A 146 -4.59 13.20 -2.88
C GLY A 146 -3.64 14.38 -2.98
N GLN A 147 -3.40 14.98 -1.82
CA GLN A 147 -2.49 16.10 -1.62
C GLN A 147 -1.67 15.92 -0.34
N PHE A 148 -0.45 16.44 -0.37
CA PHE A 148 0.53 16.33 0.70
C PHE A 148 1.19 17.69 0.89
N ARG A 149 1.25 18.19 2.12
CA ARG A 149 1.75 19.53 2.39
C ARG A 149 2.54 19.56 3.70
N ARG A 150 3.81 19.96 3.64
CA ARG A 150 4.52 20.39 4.87
C ARG A 150 3.81 21.62 5.40
N ARG A 151 3.39 21.62 6.67
CA ARG A 151 2.63 22.74 7.24
C ARG A 151 3.38 24.05 7.06
N GLY A 152 2.72 24.99 6.38
CA GLY A 152 3.27 26.30 6.02
C GLY A 152 3.87 26.37 4.61
N GLY A 153 4.11 25.25 3.94
CA GLY A 153 4.58 25.18 2.56
C GLY A 153 3.45 24.97 1.55
N ASP A 154 3.80 24.98 0.27
CA ASP A 154 2.88 24.66 -0.82
C ASP A 154 2.59 23.16 -0.88
N PRO A 155 1.38 22.74 -1.32
CA PRO A 155 1.06 21.33 -1.49
C PRO A 155 1.75 20.72 -2.71
N ILE A 156 2.00 19.42 -2.65
CA ILE A 156 2.23 18.57 -3.82
C ILE A 156 1.05 17.61 -3.99
N PHE A 157 0.67 17.36 -5.23
CA PHE A 157 -0.51 16.57 -5.55
C PHE A 157 -0.12 15.22 -6.16
N THR A 158 -1.01 14.23 -6.03
CA THR A 158 -1.01 13.12 -6.99
C THR A 158 -1.19 13.70 -8.39
N GLY A 159 -0.45 13.17 -9.37
CA GLY A 159 -0.45 13.73 -10.72
C GLY A 159 0.48 14.92 -10.96
N ASP A 160 1.20 15.34 -9.91
CA ASP A 160 2.27 16.34 -9.98
C ASP A 160 3.55 15.79 -9.35
N GLY A 161 4.70 16.15 -9.91
CA GLY A 161 6.02 15.67 -9.46
C GLY A 161 6.45 14.32 -10.04
N ALA A 162 7.59 13.85 -9.55
CA ALA A 162 8.29 12.67 -10.05
C ALA A 162 7.81 11.38 -9.37
N TRP A 163 6.50 11.12 -9.43
CA TRP A 163 5.93 9.88 -8.91
C TRP A 163 6.50 8.66 -9.63
N GLU A 164 6.80 7.63 -8.83
CA GLU A 164 7.24 6.33 -9.31
C GLU A 164 6.23 5.26 -8.88
N ALA A 165 6.04 4.23 -9.69
CA ALA A 165 5.22 3.08 -9.35
C ALA A 165 5.99 1.77 -9.48
N CYS A 166 5.65 0.83 -8.62
CA CYS A 166 5.95 -0.58 -8.79
C CYS A 166 4.65 -1.38 -8.67
N ALA A 167 4.40 -2.25 -9.65
CA ALA A 167 3.27 -3.15 -9.68
C ALA A 167 3.72 -4.56 -9.29
N THR A 168 3.16 -5.10 -8.22
CA THR A 168 3.68 -6.32 -7.57
C THR A 168 3.11 -7.61 -8.13
N GLY A 169 1.99 -7.52 -8.86
CA GLY A 169 1.23 -8.67 -9.35
C GLY A 169 0.46 -9.43 -8.27
N LYS A 170 0.59 -9.06 -6.98
CA LYS A 170 -0.04 -9.74 -5.84
C LYS A 170 -1.45 -9.22 -5.55
N GLU A 171 -2.44 -10.07 -5.75
CA GLU A 171 -3.84 -9.66 -5.61
C GLU A 171 -4.27 -9.54 -4.14
N TYR A 172 -5.03 -8.48 -3.85
CA TYR A 172 -5.74 -8.29 -2.59
C TYR A 172 -7.19 -7.94 -2.89
N ASN A 173 -8.12 -8.45 -2.10
CA ASN A 173 -9.54 -8.16 -2.26
C ASN A 173 -9.89 -6.94 -1.41
N PRO A 174 -10.24 -5.78 -2.00
CA PRO A 174 -10.59 -4.62 -1.20
C PRO A 174 -11.90 -4.82 -0.43
N GLN A 175 -12.76 -5.77 -0.82
CA GLN A 175 -14.02 -6.10 -0.13
C GLN A 175 -13.84 -6.87 1.18
N THR A 176 -12.62 -7.26 1.53
CA THR A 176 -12.29 -7.91 2.80
C THR A 176 -11.41 -7.02 3.66
N THR A 177 -11.00 -7.53 4.82
CA THR A 177 -9.97 -6.92 5.67
C THR A 177 -8.57 -7.46 5.34
N ASP A 178 -8.40 -8.07 4.16
CA ASP A 178 -7.10 -8.52 3.68
C ASP A 178 -6.39 -7.34 3.00
N PHE A 179 -5.23 -6.97 3.53
CA PHE A 179 -4.43 -5.86 3.03
C PHE A 179 -2.94 -6.23 3.06
N PRO A 180 -2.12 -5.66 2.17
CA PRO A 180 -0.67 -5.88 2.20
C PRO A 180 -0.09 -5.45 3.53
N THR A 181 0.57 -6.36 4.24
CA THR A 181 1.29 -6.02 5.47
C THR A 181 2.54 -5.20 5.15
N GLN A 182 3.05 -4.44 6.11
CA GLN A 182 4.30 -3.67 5.93
C GLN A 182 5.47 -4.57 5.51
N GLU A 183 5.54 -5.81 6.03
CA GLU A 183 6.57 -6.78 5.66
C GLU A 183 6.46 -7.24 4.20
N VAL A 184 5.22 -7.51 3.73
CA VAL A 184 4.97 -7.83 2.33
C VAL A 184 5.37 -6.66 1.43
N VAL A 185 5.00 -5.44 1.80
CA VAL A 185 5.37 -4.22 1.05
C VAL A 185 6.89 -4.07 0.99
N ASN A 186 7.61 -4.26 2.11
CA ASN A 186 9.08 -4.17 2.14
C ASN A 186 9.76 -5.27 1.33
N THR A 187 9.17 -6.46 1.26
CA THR A 187 9.65 -7.55 0.39
C THR A 187 9.53 -7.14 -1.09
N GLU A 188 8.37 -6.61 -1.48
CA GLU A 188 8.16 -6.14 -2.86
C GLU A 188 9.05 -4.94 -3.20
N LEU A 189 9.24 -3.99 -2.28
CA LEU A 189 10.18 -2.88 -2.45
C LEU A 189 11.59 -3.35 -2.82
N ALA A 190 12.08 -4.41 -2.16
CA ALA A 190 13.39 -4.99 -2.48
C ALA A 190 13.44 -5.55 -3.90
N LEU A 191 12.38 -6.25 -4.35
CA LEU A 191 12.27 -6.75 -5.73
C LEU A 191 12.21 -5.61 -6.75
N CYS A 192 11.44 -4.55 -6.47
CA CYS A 192 11.32 -3.38 -7.34
C CYS A 192 12.65 -2.63 -7.49
N ASN A 193 13.40 -2.50 -6.38
CA ASN A 193 14.73 -1.90 -6.37
C ASN A 193 15.76 -2.76 -7.12
N ALA A 194 15.65 -4.09 -7.02
CA ALA A 194 16.55 -5.01 -7.72
C ALA A 194 16.23 -5.18 -9.22
N GLY A 195 14.99 -4.90 -9.64
CA GLY A 195 14.57 -5.07 -11.04
C GLY A 195 14.38 -6.53 -11.43
N THR A 196 14.05 -7.38 -10.45
CA THR A 196 14.04 -8.84 -10.58
C THR A 196 12.63 -9.44 -10.68
N GLY A 197 11.59 -8.62 -10.65
CA GLY A 197 10.22 -9.11 -10.83
C GLY A 197 9.97 -9.64 -12.26
N ASP A 198 8.98 -10.50 -12.40
CA ASP A 198 8.58 -11.02 -13.71
C ASP A 198 7.81 -9.94 -14.50
N ARG A 199 8.32 -9.57 -15.68
CA ARG A 199 7.77 -8.52 -16.55
C ARG A 199 6.37 -8.83 -17.09
N THR A 200 5.95 -10.09 -17.04
CA THR A 200 4.63 -10.51 -17.54
C THR A 200 3.54 -10.31 -16.49
N THR A 201 3.88 -10.43 -15.21
CA THR A 201 2.93 -10.42 -14.08
C THR A 201 3.11 -9.22 -13.14
N THR A 202 4.26 -8.54 -13.19
CA THR A 202 4.64 -7.38 -12.35
C THR A 202 5.18 -6.25 -13.22
N SER A 203 5.50 -5.07 -12.66
CA SER A 203 6.28 -4.05 -13.40
C SER A 203 7.77 -4.39 -13.52
N ALA A 204 8.23 -5.50 -12.92
CA ALA A 204 9.62 -5.94 -12.74
C ALA A 204 10.51 -5.01 -11.91
N GLY A 205 10.24 -3.72 -11.90
CA GLY A 205 10.96 -2.69 -11.17
C GLY A 205 10.17 -1.38 -11.10
N TRP A 206 10.86 -0.29 -10.76
CA TRP A 206 10.26 1.04 -10.71
C TRP A 206 10.09 1.64 -12.11
N VAL A 207 8.93 2.28 -12.32
CA VAL A 207 8.63 3.07 -13.52
C VAL A 207 8.21 4.49 -13.14
N SER A 208 8.52 5.46 -14.00
CA SER A 208 8.01 6.83 -13.94
C SER A 208 6.87 7.03 -14.95
N THR A 209 6.46 8.26 -15.18
CA THR A 209 5.51 8.63 -16.24
C THR A 209 6.07 8.45 -17.65
N THR A 210 7.39 8.49 -17.82
CA THR A 210 8.04 8.54 -19.14
C THR A 210 9.03 7.40 -19.40
N ALA A 211 9.52 6.72 -18.36
CA ALA A 211 10.56 5.71 -18.51
C ALA A 211 10.58 4.67 -17.39
N ALA A 212 11.23 3.55 -17.66
CA ALA A 212 11.73 2.65 -16.63
C ALA A 212 12.80 3.36 -15.80
N ILE A 213 12.74 3.18 -14.48
CA ILE A 213 13.73 3.70 -13.52
C ILE A 213 14.70 2.58 -13.16
N THR A 214 14.17 1.40 -12.81
CA THR A 214 15.00 0.21 -12.64
C THR A 214 15.23 -0.46 -14.01
N PRO A 215 16.43 -0.99 -14.30
CA PRO A 215 16.64 -1.84 -15.46
C PRO A 215 15.59 -2.97 -15.52
N ASN A 216 15.10 -3.27 -16.73
CA ASN A 216 14.05 -4.27 -17.02
C ASN A 216 12.61 -3.90 -16.62
N ALA A 217 12.38 -2.78 -15.96
CA ALA A 217 11.03 -2.38 -15.60
C ALA A 217 10.15 -2.12 -16.84
N VAL A 218 8.84 -2.35 -16.70
CA VAL A 218 7.84 -2.19 -17.77
C VAL A 218 6.61 -1.46 -17.29
N GLY A 219 5.92 -0.81 -18.22
CA GLY A 219 4.77 0.05 -17.93
C GLY A 219 5.18 1.48 -17.58
N ARG A 220 4.24 2.24 -17.04
CA ARG A 220 4.45 3.61 -16.57
C ARG A 220 3.46 3.99 -15.47
N VAL A 221 3.76 5.09 -14.78
CA VAL A 221 2.76 5.84 -14.02
C VAL A 221 1.85 6.58 -15.01
N ALA A 222 0.54 6.42 -14.85
CA ALA A 222 -0.47 7.16 -15.60
C ALA A 222 -1.12 8.21 -14.69
N PHE A 223 -1.34 9.40 -15.24
CA PHE A 223 -2.12 10.47 -14.61
C PHE A 223 -3.41 10.68 -15.39
N GLY A 224 -4.54 10.54 -14.72
CA GLY A 224 -5.90 10.64 -15.24
C GLY A 224 -6.43 12.07 -15.17
N GLU A 225 -7.75 12.22 -15.12
CA GLU A 225 -8.38 13.52 -14.94
C GLU A 225 -7.99 14.18 -13.61
N ASP A 226 -8.04 15.51 -13.61
CA ASP A 226 -7.95 16.30 -12.38
C ASP A 226 -9.27 16.27 -11.60
N ASN A 227 -9.21 16.67 -10.32
CA ASN A 227 -10.36 16.66 -9.42
C ASN A 227 -11.36 17.79 -9.72
N SER A 228 -11.38 18.37 -10.92
CA SER A 228 -12.37 19.34 -11.38
C SER A 228 -13.21 18.86 -12.57
N ALA A 229 -12.83 17.72 -13.17
CA ALA A 229 -13.51 17.15 -14.33
C ALA A 229 -14.83 16.47 -13.93
N SER A 230 -15.96 17.11 -14.21
CA SER A 230 -17.30 16.56 -13.91
C SER A 230 -17.77 15.45 -14.85
N ASP A 231 -17.09 15.26 -15.98
CA ASP A 231 -17.39 14.28 -17.03
C ASP A 231 -16.34 13.14 -17.12
N GLY A 232 -15.47 13.04 -16.11
CA GLY A 232 -14.42 12.04 -16.00
C GLY A 232 -14.90 10.60 -15.72
N VAL A 233 -13.93 9.71 -15.51
CA VAL A 233 -14.16 8.35 -14.98
C VAL A 233 -14.68 8.43 -13.55
N PHE A 234 -14.12 9.33 -12.75
CA PHE A 234 -14.42 9.49 -11.34
C PHE A 234 -15.31 10.72 -11.08
N PRO A 235 -16.25 10.64 -10.10
CA PRO A 235 -16.83 11.82 -9.49
C PRO A 235 -15.76 12.72 -8.84
N ILE A 236 -16.09 14.00 -8.69
CA ILE A 236 -15.25 14.95 -7.95
C ILE A 236 -15.18 14.54 -6.47
N VAL A 237 -13.97 14.34 -5.97
CA VAL A 237 -13.65 14.13 -4.55
C VAL A 237 -13.80 15.45 -3.80
N CYS A 238 -14.36 15.39 -2.58
CA CYS A 238 -14.57 16.55 -1.72
C CYS A 238 -13.32 17.45 -1.65
N GLN A 239 -13.45 18.67 -2.16
CA GLN A 239 -12.36 19.66 -2.23
C GLN A 239 -12.30 20.54 -0.99
N LYS A 240 -13.44 20.79 -0.35
CA LYS A 240 -13.57 21.56 0.89
C LYS A 240 -14.89 21.21 1.56
N ASP A 241 -14.86 20.95 2.87
CA ASP A 241 -16.09 20.66 3.60
C ASP A 241 -16.79 21.93 4.13
N ALA A 242 -18.01 21.76 4.65
CA ALA A 242 -18.82 22.84 5.19
C ALA A 242 -18.22 23.50 6.44
N MET A 243 -17.25 22.85 7.10
CA MET A 243 -16.51 23.41 8.24
C MET A 243 -15.28 24.19 7.78
N GLY A 244 -15.04 24.27 6.47
CA GLY A 244 -13.94 24.99 5.86
C GLY A 244 -12.63 24.21 5.82
N LYS A 245 -12.64 22.91 6.17
CA LYS A 245 -11.46 22.05 6.10
C LYS A 245 -11.16 21.72 4.64
N ASP A 246 -9.90 21.88 4.26
CA ASP A 246 -9.44 21.57 2.91
C ASP A 246 -9.44 20.06 2.68
N GLY A 247 -9.99 19.66 1.53
CA GLY A 247 -10.02 18.30 1.04
C GLY A 247 -8.94 18.03 0.01
N VAL A 248 -9.27 17.31 -1.05
CA VAL A 248 -8.37 17.08 -2.20
C VAL A 248 -8.54 18.22 -3.19
N ASP A 249 -7.49 19.02 -3.43
CA ASP A 249 -7.51 20.17 -4.33
C ASP A 249 -7.96 19.78 -5.77
N ALA A 250 -8.61 20.73 -6.44
CA ALA A 250 -9.07 20.60 -7.82
C ALA A 250 -7.96 20.21 -8.82
N LYS A 251 -6.70 20.59 -8.54
CA LYS A 251 -5.53 20.29 -9.39
C LYS A 251 -4.96 18.89 -9.19
N ALA A 252 -5.30 18.21 -8.10
CA ALA A 252 -4.86 16.83 -7.91
C ALA A 252 -5.45 15.95 -9.01
N ARG A 253 -4.67 14.99 -9.49
CA ARG A 253 -5.10 14.06 -10.54
C ARG A 253 -5.08 12.64 -10.04
N TRP A 254 -6.00 11.84 -10.55
CA TRP A 254 -5.97 10.40 -10.35
C TRP A 254 -4.67 9.82 -10.89
N MET A 255 -4.06 8.92 -10.14
CA MET A 255 -2.81 8.27 -10.50
C MET A 255 -2.97 6.76 -10.44
N TRP A 256 -2.40 6.05 -11.42
CA TRP A 256 -2.35 4.59 -11.41
C TRP A 256 -1.16 4.04 -12.20
N TYR A 257 -0.99 2.72 -12.21
CA TYR A 257 -0.01 2.03 -13.06
C TYR A 257 -0.65 1.51 -14.35
N SER A 258 0.00 1.77 -15.49
CA SER A 258 -0.39 1.27 -16.80
C SER A 258 0.70 0.34 -17.36
N PRO A 259 0.44 -0.98 -17.52
CA PRO A 259 1.44 -1.93 -18.01
C PRO A 259 1.79 -1.77 -19.49
N ASP A 260 0.85 -1.28 -20.30
CA ASP A 260 0.88 -1.33 -21.76
C ASP A 260 0.51 0.00 -22.40
N ALA A 261 0.60 1.09 -21.63
CA ALA A 261 0.23 2.43 -22.05
C ALA A 261 -1.27 2.70 -22.27
N SER A 262 -2.16 1.75 -21.97
CA SER A 262 -3.61 1.98 -21.99
C SER A 262 -4.07 2.86 -20.82
N ASP A 263 -5.29 3.41 -20.92
CA ASP A 263 -5.99 4.04 -19.80
C ASP A 263 -6.26 2.98 -18.71
N PRO A 264 -5.66 3.10 -17.53
CA PRO A 264 -5.73 2.06 -16.53
C PRO A 264 -6.77 2.40 -15.44
N PHE A 265 -7.58 3.45 -15.59
CA PHE A 265 -8.50 3.94 -14.56
C PHE A 265 -9.86 3.24 -14.57
N ARG A 266 -10.22 2.58 -15.68
CA ARG A 266 -11.41 1.73 -15.78
C ARG A 266 -11.04 0.27 -15.68
N TYR A 267 -11.84 -0.51 -14.97
CA TYR A 267 -11.67 -1.95 -14.96
C TYR A 267 -12.08 -2.53 -16.33
N VAL A 268 -11.14 -3.23 -16.98
CA VAL A 268 -11.33 -3.82 -18.31
C VAL A 268 -11.13 -5.33 -18.27
N GLY A 269 -12.18 -6.05 -17.88
CA GLY A 269 -12.25 -7.51 -17.99
C GLY A 269 -11.55 -8.28 -16.85
N PRO A 270 -11.68 -9.62 -16.82
CA PRO A 270 -11.30 -10.43 -15.67
C PRO A 270 -9.80 -10.40 -15.39
N GLY A 271 -9.43 -10.34 -14.11
CA GLY A 271 -8.07 -10.59 -13.62
C GLY A 271 -7.31 -9.33 -13.18
N ASN A 272 -5.98 -9.45 -13.07
CA ASN A 272 -5.07 -8.42 -12.57
C ASN A 272 -4.48 -7.56 -13.69
N SER A 273 -5.30 -6.95 -14.54
CA SER A 273 -4.81 -6.23 -15.71
C SER A 273 -3.77 -5.15 -15.34
N THR A 274 -3.93 -4.47 -14.21
CA THR A 274 -2.99 -3.47 -13.70
C THR A 274 -1.97 -4.02 -12.70
N ARG A 275 -1.83 -5.34 -12.56
CA ARG A 275 -0.77 -5.99 -11.76
C ARG A 275 -0.68 -5.51 -10.31
N THR A 276 -1.84 -5.24 -9.72
CA THR A 276 -2.03 -4.81 -8.32
C THR A 276 -1.66 -5.90 -7.33
N PHE A 277 -1.32 -5.57 -6.08
CA PHE A 277 -1.25 -4.24 -5.48
C PHE A 277 -0.08 -3.41 -6.01
N LEU A 278 -0.23 -2.10 -5.92
CA LEU A 278 0.73 -1.12 -6.40
C LEU A 278 1.42 -0.44 -5.22
N ILE A 279 2.69 -0.11 -5.40
CA ILE A 279 3.45 0.75 -4.51
C ILE A 279 3.84 2.00 -5.30
N PHE A 280 3.30 3.14 -4.93
CA PHE A 280 3.74 4.44 -5.40
C PHE A 280 4.74 5.03 -4.42
N ARG A 281 5.73 5.77 -4.93
CA ARG A 281 6.61 6.57 -4.08
C ARG A 281 6.94 7.92 -4.66
N LEU A 282 7.24 8.85 -3.77
CA LEU A 282 7.72 10.19 -4.08
C LEU A 282 8.79 10.58 -3.06
N PRO A 283 9.97 11.10 -3.49
CA PRO A 283 10.95 11.62 -2.54
C PRO A 283 10.33 12.73 -1.67
N ALA A 284 10.49 12.66 -0.34
CA ALA A 284 9.88 13.61 0.59
C ALA A 284 10.47 15.03 0.49
N LYS A 285 11.64 15.18 -0.15
CA LYS A 285 12.20 16.46 -0.58
C LYS A 285 11.39 17.18 -1.67
N ALA A 286 10.46 16.47 -2.32
CA ALA A 286 9.57 17.06 -3.31
C ALA A 286 8.44 17.88 -2.65
N LEU A 287 8.16 17.67 -1.35
CA LEU A 287 7.23 18.51 -0.61
C LEU A 287 7.90 19.86 -0.33
N PRO A 288 7.37 20.97 -0.87
CA PRO A 288 7.91 22.30 -0.62
C PRO A 288 7.98 22.62 0.86
N ASP A 289 9.06 23.26 1.27
CA ASP A 289 9.18 23.78 2.63
C ASP A 289 8.35 25.06 2.80
N PRO A 290 7.98 25.41 4.03
CA PRO A 290 7.44 26.72 4.34
C PRO A 290 8.39 27.85 3.90
N PRO A 291 7.87 29.00 3.44
CA PRO A 291 8.67 30.19 3.23
C PRO A 291 9.44 30.57 4.51
N LYS A 292 10.67 31.06 4.35
CA LYS A 292 11.48 31.62 5.43
C LYS A 292 10.97 32.98 5.89
#